data_AF-A0A372LEW9-F1
#
_entry.id   AF-A0A372LEW9-F1
#
_cell.length_a   1.000
_cell.length_b   1.000
_cell.length_c   1.000
_cell.angle_alpha   90.00
_cell.angle_beta   90.00
_cell.angle_gamma   90.00
#
_symmetry.space_group_name_H-M   'P 1'
#
loop_
_entity.id
_entity.type
_entity.pdbx_description
1 polymer ?
#
loop_
_entity_poly.entity_id
_entity_poly.type
_entity_poly.pdbx_seq_one_letter_code
_entity_poly.pdbx_strand_id
1 'polypeptide(L)'
;MLTTKMKLVNQEKIEQILKDIVQASYDEVKEEEMLLCMECGDVDLYIATTDHEEFQEAIKKNFDLNEFGDIIDHGKYLELMEDLHDYYVEIFQTSGLFDYFPSGFYQVNGERQLSETDMLGPKGIFYAPFEEAKNDHP
;
A
#
# COMPACT_ATOMS: atom_id res chain seq x y z
N MET A 1 9.32 7.30 7.25
CA MET A 1 9.71 6.44 8.41
C MET A 1 8.51 6.36 9.29
N LEU A 2 8.16 5.18 9.82
CA LEU A 2 6.91 5.02 10.55
C LEU A 2 6.88 5.96 11.76
N THR A 3 5.87 6.83 11.79
CA THR A 3 5.63 7.76 12.88
C THR A 3 4.29 7.41 13.48
N THR A 4 4.29 6.96 14.73
CA THR A 4 3.09 6.57 15.45
C THR A 4 2.88 7.44 16.68
N LYS A 5 1.63 7.67 17.04
CA LYS A 5 1.26 8.38 18.28
C LYS A 5 1.59 7.55 19.52
N MET A 6 1.64 6.22 19.38
CA MET A 6 2.09 5.29 20.40
C MET A 6 3.53 4.85 20.20
N LYS A 7 4.23 4.49 21.29
CA LYS A 7 5.56 3.87 21.19
C LYS A 7 5.40 2.37 20.93
N LEU A 8 5.95 1.89 19.82
CA LEU A 8 5.94 0.47 19.47
C LEU A 8 7.15 -0.26 20.05
N VAL A 9 6.95 -1.47 20.55
CA VAL A 9 8.03 -2.32 21.10
C VAL A 9 8.83 -3.02 19.99
N ASN A 10 8.24 -3.15 18.80
CA ASN A 10 8.77 -3.87 17.64
C ASN A 10 8.58 -3.08 16.33
N GLN A 11 8.76 -1.75 16.37
CA GLN A 11 8.57 -0.85 15.23
C GLN A 11 9.27 -1.34 13.95
N GLU A 12 10.56 -1.65 14.03
CA GLU A 12 11.35 -2.08 12.87
C GLU A 12 10.78 -3.34 12.20
N LYS A 13 10.26 -4.28 13.01
CA LYS A 13 9.61 -5.49 12.48
C LYS A 13 8.34 -5.13 11.72
N ILE A 14 7.51 -4.24 12.27
CA ILE A 14 6.26 -3.80 11.61
C ILE A 14 6.59 -3.07 10.31
N GLU A 15 7.58 -2.16 10.32
CA GLU A 15 8.03 -1.48 9.10
C GLU A 15 8.51 -2.45 8.03
N GLN A 16 9.25 -3.49 8.42
CA GLN A 16 9.75 -4.48 7.46
C GLN A 16 8.59 -5.27 6.84
N ILE A 17 7.63 -5.73 7.64
CA ILE A 17 6.44 -6.44 7.14
C ILE A 17 5.69 -5.57 6.12
N LEU A 18 5.46 -4.29 6.43
CA LEU A 18 4.78 -3.39 5.50
C LEU A 18 5.56 -3.22 4.19
N LYS A 19 6.88 -3.06 4.25
CA LYS A 19 7.72 -2.96 3.05
C LYS A 19 7.70 -4.25 2.22
N ASP A 20 7.68 -5.41 2.88
CA ASP A 20 7.62 -6.71 2.23
C ASP A 20 6.28 -6.92 1.51
N ILE A 21 5.17 -6.47 2.12
CA ILE A 21 3.85 -6.46 1.47
C ILE A 21 3.88 -5.58 0.22
N VAL A 22 4.40 -4.34 0.31
CA VAL A 22 4.49 -3.45 -0.86
C VAL A 22 5.39 -4.01 -1.95
N GLN A 23 6.49 -4.66 -1.58
CA GLN A 23 7.39 -5.33 -2.54
C GLN A 23 6.67 -6.49 -3.23
N ALA A 24 5.92 -7.32 -2.49
CA ALA A 24 5.15 -8.41 -3.06
C ALA A 24 4.08 -7.89 -4.04
N SER A 25 3.34 -6.83 -3.65
CA SER A 25 2.39 -6.16 -4.54
C SER A 25 3.06 -5.62 -5.80
N TYR A 26 4.26 -5.04 -5.69
CA TYR A 26 5.03 -4.59 -6.85
C TYR A 26 5.39 -5.75 -7.78
N ASP A 27 5.88 -6.85 -7.23
CA ASP A 27 6.30 -8.01 -8.02
C ASP A 27 5.11 -8.61 -8.80
N GLU A 28 3.94 -8.71 -8.17
CA GLU A 28 2.69 -9.17 -8.78
C GLU A 28 2.23 -8.23 -9.91
N VAL A 29 2.05 -6.94 -9.65
CA VAL A 29 1.57 -6.02 -10.70
C VAL A 29 2.58 -5.80 -11.81
N LYS A 30 3.87 -6.00 -11.54
CA LYS A 30 4.91 -5.95 -12.56
C LYS A 30 4.85 -7.15 -13.47
N GLU A 31 4.65 -8.35 -12.92
CA GLU A 31 4.50 -9.58 -13.70
C GLU A 31 3.24 -9.54 -14.57
N GLU A 32 2.13 -9.06 -14.00
CA GLU A 32 0.85 -8.98 -14.70
C GLU A 32 0.68 -7.69 -15.53
N GLU A 33 1.64 -6.76 -15.43
CA GLU A 33 1.57 -5.42 -16.02
C GLU A 33 0.22 -4.75 -15.72
N MET A 34 -0.07 -4.57 -14.44
CA MET A 34 -1.32 -3.98 -13.93
C MET A 34 -1.10 -2.61 -13.27
N LEU A 35 -2.18 -1.84 -13.21
CA LEU A 35 -2.26 -0.58 -12.47
C LEU A 35 -3.02 -0.80 -11.16
N LEU A 36 -2.64 -0.06 -10.11
CA LEU A 36 -3.32 -0.06 -8.81
C LEU A 36 -4.07 1.27 -8.63
N CYS A 37 -5.33 1.20 -8.23
CA CYS A 37 -6.14 2.35 -7.88
C CYS A 37 -5.96 2.72 -6.39
N MET A 38 -5.53 3.95 -6.13
CA MET A 38 -5.32 4.45 -4.76
C MET A 38 -6.62 4.57 -3.96
N GLU A 39 -7.76 4.69 -4.63
CA GLU A 39 -9.07 4.99 -4.02
C GLU A 39 -10.03 3.79 -4.01
N CYS A 40 -9.68 2.69 -4.68
CA CYS A 40 -10.58 1.56 -4.94
C CYS A 40 -10.30 0.34 -4.04
N GLY A 41 -9.37 0.44 -3.10
CA GLY A 41 -8.99 -0.64 -2.17
C GLY A 41 -7.75 -1.44 -2.59
N ASP A 42 -7.17 -1.20 -3.77
CA ASP A 42 -5.93 -1.87 -4.21
C ASP A 42 -4.74 -1.50 -3.31
N VAL A 43 -4.79 -0.28 -2.74
CA VAL A 43 -3.81 0.23 -1.78
C VAL A 43 -4.48 0.42 -0.41
N ASP A 44 -5.01 -0.67 0.15
CA ASP A 44 -5.63 -0.67 1.47
C ASP A 44 -4.93 -1.66 2.42
N LEU A 45 -4.38 -1.12 3.51
CA LEU A 45 -3.67 -1.92 4.52
C LEU A 45 -4.56 -2.98 5.19
N TYR A 46 -5.81 -2.65 5.51
CA TYR A 46 -6.71 -3.59 6.20
C TYR A 46 -7.01 -4.78 5.32
N ILE A 47 -7.24 -4.54 4.02
CA ILE A 47 -7.44 -5.60 3.03
C ILE A 47 -6.15 -6.43 2.90
N ALA A 48 -5.01 -5.76 2.67
CA ALA A 48 -3.71 -6.42 2.46
C ALA A 48 -3.24 -7.25 3.67
N THR A 49 -3.70 -6.93 4.88
CA THR A 49 -3.27 -7.61 6.12
C THR A 49 -4.34 -8.49 6.77
N THR A 50 -5.52 -8.65 6.17
CA THR A 50 -6.63 -9.42 6.75
C THR A 50 -6.21 -10.85 7.10
N ASP A 51 -5.49 -11.52 6.19
CA ASP A 51 -4.99 -12.89 6.37
C ASP A 51 -3.47 -12.96 6.63
N HIS A 52 -2.85 -11.82 6.97
CA HIS A 52 -1.40 -11.76 7.19
C HIS A 52 -1.04 -12.03 8.66
N GLU A 53 -0.97 -13.31 9.04
CA GLU A 53 -0.75 -13.75 10.44
C GLU A 53 0.44 -13.05 11.12
N GLU A 54 1.58 -12.95 10.42
CA GLU A 54 2.77 -12.32 10.98
C GLU A 54 2.56 -10.83 11.32
N PHE A 55 1.72 -10.14 10.54
CA PHE A 55 1.37 -8.75 10.79
C PHE A 55 0.50 -8.68 12.05
N GLN A 56 -0.55 -9.50 12.10
CA GLN A 56 -1.46 -9.56 13.25
C GLN A 56 -0.71 -9.87 14.56
N GLU A 57 0.22 -10.82 14.55
CA GLU A 57 1.07 -11.12 15.70
C GLU A 57 2.00 -9.95 16.07
N ALA A 58 2.58 -9.28 15.07
CA ALA A 58 3.43 -8.12 15.30
C ALA A 58 2.66 -6.96 15.93
N ILE A 59 1.41 -6.72 15.53
CA ILE A 59 0.54 -5.72 16.14
C ILE A 59 0.20 -6.07 17.58
N LYS A 60 -0.27 -7.31 17.84
CA LYS A 60 -0.68 -7.77 19.17
C LYS A 60 0.41 -7.61 20.24
N LYS A 61 1.70 -7.67 19.88
CA LYS A 61 2.82 -7.43 20.81
C LYS A 61 2.85 -6.03 21.44
N ASN A 62 2.12 -5.07 20.88
CA ASN A 62 2.04 -3.70 21.38
C ASN A 62 0.85 -3.46 22.31
N PHE A 63 0.06 -4.49 22.61
CA PHE A 63 -1.17 -4.36 23.38
C PHE A 63 -1.28 -5.43 24.47
N ASP A 64 -2.07 -5.11 25.50
CA ASP A 64 -2.55 -6.11 26.44
C ASP A 64 -3.68 -6.92 25.80
N LEU A 65 -3.62 -8.24 26.00
CA LEU A 65 -4.58 -9.19 25.46
C LEU A 65 -5.50 -9.73 26.56
N ASN A 66 -6.75 -9.99 26.22
CA ASN A 66 -7.70 -10.68 27.09
C ASN A 66 -7.41 -12.19 27.15
N GLU A 67 -8.22 -12.95 27.90
CA GLU A 67 -8.08 -14.40 28.03
C GLU A 67 -8.26 -15.20 26.72
N PHE A 68 -8.87 -14.57 25.71
CA PHE A 68 -9.08 -15.14 24.37
C PHE A 68 -7.99 -14.72 23.36
N GLY A 69 -7.04 -13.87 23.76
CA GLY A 69 -5.97 -13.37 22.89
C GLY A 69 -6.36 -12.18 22.01
N ASP A 70 -7.44 -11.47 22.36
CA ASP A 70 -7.89 -10.26 21.69
C ASP A 70 -7.36 -9.00 22.39
N ILE A 71 -7.13 -7.95 21.60
CA ILE A 71 -6.66 -6.66 22.09
C ILE A 71 -7.74 -6.00 22.96
N ILE A 72 -7.38 -5.63 24.19
CA ILE A 72 -8.31 -5.01 25.14
C ILE A 72 -8.64 -3.56 24.77
N ASP A 73 -7.62 -2.77 24.38
CA ASP A 73 -7.76 -1.34 24.05
C ASP A 73 -7.97 -1.14 22.55
N HIS A 74 -9.22 -1.34 22.10
CA HIS A 74 -9.59 -1.18 20.69
C HIS A 74 -9.40 0.26 20.17
N GLY A 75 -9.51 1.27 21.03
CA GLY A 75 -9.31 2.67 20.62
C GLY A 75 -7.89 2.91 20.16
N LYS A 76 -6.90 2.49 20.95
CA LYS A 76 -5.49 2.58 20.57
C LYS A 76 -5.12 1.67 19.40
N TYR A 77 -5.79 0.52 19.28
CA TYR A 77 -5.60 -0.34 18.12
C TYR A 77 -6.00 0.38 16.82
N LEU A 78 -7.17 1.01 16.79
CA LEU A 78 -7.61 1.77 15.61
C LEU A 78 -6.66 2.93 15.30
N GLU A 79 -6.23 3.67 16.33
CA GLU A 79 -5.25 4.76 16.17
C GLU A 79 -3.93 4.27 15.57
N LEU A 80 -3.43 3.10 15.99
CA LEU A 80 -2.26 2.50 15.39
C LEU A 80 -2.51 2.09 13.94
N MET A 81 -3.64 1.45 13.66
CA MET A 81 -3.95 0.99 12.30
C MET A 81 -4.11 2.16 11.31
N GLU A 82 -4.63 3.31 11.77
CA GLU A 82 -4.63 4.57 11.00
C GLU A 82 -3.19 5.05 10.71
N ASP A 83 -2.35 5.16 11.74
CA ASP A 83 -0.95 5.60 11.58
C ASP A 83 -0.17 4.64 10.64
N LEU A 84 -0.45 3.33 10.70
CA LEU A 84 0.16 2.32 9.83
C LEU A 84 -0.37 2.39 8.40
N HIS A 85 -1.66 2.68 8.22
CA HIS A 85 -2.25 2.84 6.89
C HIS A 85 -1.65 4.04 6.15
N ASP A 86 -1.52 5.19 6.83
CA ASP A 86 -0.88 6.37 6.28
C ASP A 86 0.57 6.07 5.87
N TYR A 87 1.31 5.36 6.72
CA TYR A 87 2.68 4.95 6.41
C TYR A 87 2.73 3.93 5.25
N TYR A 88 1.79 2.98 5.19
CA TYR A 88 1.68 2.01 4.11
C TYR A 88 1.51 2.71 2.75
N VAL A 89 0.60 3.68 2.68
CA VAL A 89 0.39 4.54 1.49
C VAL A 89 1.65 5.32 1.14
N GLU A 90 2.35 5.89 2.13
CA GLU A 90 3.63 6.61 1.93
C GLU A 90 4.70 5.70 1.28
N ILE A 91 4.75 4.40 1.63
CA ILE A 91 5.73 3.46 1.07
C ILE A 91 5.52 3.30 -0.44
N PHE A 92 4.29 3.18 -0.93
CA PHE A 92 4.04 3.08 -2.37
C PHE A 92 4.61 4.29 -3.14
N GLN A 93 4.45 5.48 -2.58
CA GLN A 93 4.93 6.73 -3.21
C GLN A 93 6.45 6.93 -3.09
N THR A 94 7.06 6.46 -2.01
CA THR A 94 8.47 6.77 -1.67
C THR A 94 9.45 5.64 -1.94
N SER A 95 8.98 4.40 -2.13
CA SER A 95 9.81 3.21 -2.39
C SER A 95 10.62 3.32 -3.69
N GLY A 96 10.13 4.11 -4.65
CA GLY A 96 10.70 4.18 -6.00
C GLY A 96 10.42 2.94 -6.84
N LEU A 97 9.47 2.09 -6.42
CA LEU A 97 8.98 0.91 -7.15
C LEU A 97 7.84 1.24 -8.12
N PHE A 98 7.06 2.27 -7.83
CA PHE A 98 5.88 2.66 -8.62
C PHE A 98 6.07 4.05 -9.26
N ASP A 99 5.48 4.21 -10.43
CA ASP A 99 5.21 5.51 -11.04
C ASP A 99 3.80 5.96 -10.61
N TYR A 100 3.69 7.21 -10.15
CA TYR A 100 2.42 7.79 -9.71
C TYR A 100 1.81 8.65 -10.81
N PHE A 101 0.53 8.38 -11.10
CA PHE A 101 -0.27 9.06 -12.09
C PHE A 101 -1.45 9.74 -11.41
N PRO A 102 -1.43 11.08 -11.24
CA PRO A 102 -2.56 11.78 -10.63
C PRO A 102 -3.80 11.70 -11.52
N SER A 103 -4.99 11.76 -10.92
CA SER A 103 -6.24 11.92 -11.65
C SER A 103 -6.20 13.12 -12.61
N GLY A 104 -6.83 12.98 -13.77
CA GLY A 104 -6.85 14.03 -14.79
C GLY A 104 -6.78 13.52 -16.22
N PHE A 105 -6.58 14.45 -17.15
CA PHE A 105 -6.56 14.15 -18.57
C PHE A 105 -5.16 13.79 -19.07
N TYR A 106 -5.06 12.68 -19.78
CA TYR A 106 -3.85 12.18 -20.41
C TYR A 106 -4.00 12.08 -21.91
N GLN A 107 -2.87 12.13 -22.62
CA GLN A 107 -2.80 11.87 -24.05
C GLN A 107 -2.29 10.44 -24.26
N VAL A 108 -3.15 9.56 -24.77
CA VAL A 108 -2.85 8.14 -24.99
C VAL A 108 -3.17 7.81 -26.44
N ASN A 109 -2.18 7.34 -27.20
CA ASN A 109 -2.36 6.94 -28.61
C ASN A 109 -3.05 8.00 -29.51
N GLY A 110 -2.84 9.29 -29.24
CA GLY A 110 -3.47 10.39 -29.99
C GLY A 110 -4.89 10.76 -29.53
N GLU A 111 -5.42 10.06 -28.53
CA GLU A 111 -6.70 10.38 -27.89
C GLU A 111 -6.52 10.99 -26.50
N ARG A 112 -7.46 11.85 -26.12
CA ARG A 112 -7.49 12.46 -24.79
C ARG A 112 -8.40 11.62 -23.90
N GLN A 113 -7.81 10.97 -22.90
CA GLN A 113 -8.53 10.13 -21.94
C GLN A 113 -8.53 10.76 -20.55
N LEU A 114 -9.55 10.47 -19.74
CA LEU A 114 -9.68 10.93 -18.36
C LEU A 114 -9.42 9.75 -17.42
N SER A 115 -8.47 9.92 -16.49
CA SER A 115 -8.33 9.05 -15.33
C SER A 115 -9.07 9.73 -14.17
N GLU A 116 -10.07 9.04 -13.61
CA GLU A 116 -10.94 9.60 -12.56
C GLU A 116 -10.27 9.62 -11.19
N THR A 117 -9.33 8.71 -10.96
CA THR A 117 -8.67 8.47 -9.67
C THR A 117 -7.16 8.52 -9.82
N ASP A 118 -6.46 8.66 -8.70
CA ASP A 118 -5.01 8.49 -8.69
C ASP A 118 -4.64 7.02 -8.86
N MET A 119 -3.66 6.76 -9.73
CA MET A 119 -3.24 5.41 -10.09
C MET A 119 -1.74 5.24 -9.88
N LEU A 120 -1.32 4.02 -9.57
CA LEU A 120 0.06 3.59 -9.52
C LEU A 120 0.31 2.56 -10.61
N GLY A 121 1.42 2.69 -11.33
CA GLY A 121 1.93 1.63 -12.18
C GLY A 121 3.28 1.13 -11.70
N PRO A 122 3.65 -0.14 -11.94
CA PRO A 122 5.02 -0.60 -11.76
C PRO A 122 5.96 0.29 -12.58
N LYS A 123 7.03 0.73 -11.94
CA LYS A 123 7.92 1.74 -12.48
C LYS A 123 8.49 1.36 -13.85
N GLY A 124 8.36 2.30 -14.79
CA GLY A 124 8.88 2.21 -16.14
C GLY A 124 8.03 1.35 -17.10
N ILE A 125 6.91 0.78 -16.65
CA ILE A 125 6.04 -0.04 -17.51
C ILE A 125 5.02 0.83 -18.24
N PHE A 126 4.46 1.83 -17.58
CA PHE A 126 3.41 2.68 -18.14
C PHE A 126 3.90 4.10 -18.39
N TYR A 127 3.35 4.77 -19.40
CA TYR A 127 3.53 6.22 -19.60
C TYR A 127 2.27 7.03 -19.20
N ALA A 128 1.14 6.37 -19.01
CA ALA A 128 -0.12 6.94 -18.53
C ALA A 128 -0.93 5.87 -17.78
N PRO A 129 -1.93 6.24 -16.95
CA PRO A 129 -2.67 5.29 -16.12
C PRO A 129 -3.78 4.55 -16.89
N PHE A 130 -3.42 3.87 -17.98
CA PHE A 130 -4.32 3.06 -18.80
C PHE A 130 -3.62 1.77 -19.23
N GLU A 131 -4.35 0.65 -19.32
CA GLU A 131 -3.79 -0.67 -19.65
C GLU A 131 -3.07 -0.68 -21.01
N GLU A 132 -3.55 0.10 -21.98
CA GLU A 132 -2.94 0.23 -23.31
C GLU A 132 -1.77 1.23 -23.36
N ALA A 133 -1.55 2.00 -22.29
CA ALA A 133 -0.53 3.05 -22.23
C ALA A 133 0.82 2.51 -21.71
N LYS A 134 1.24 1.38 -22.27
CA LYS A 134 2.51 0.71 -21.94
C LYS A 134 3.66 1.32 -22.74
N ASN A 135 4.82 1.46 -22.09
CA ASN A 135 6.05 1.76 -22.79
C ASN A 135 6.36 0.55 -23.68
N ASP A 136 6.51 0.77 -24.99
CA ASP A 136 7.03 -0.26 -25.88
C ASP A 136 8.36 -0.74 -25.31
N HIS A 137 8.41 -1.99 -24.83
CA HIS A 137 9.66 -2.61 -24.44
C HIS A 137 10.57 -2.65 -25.68
N PRO A 138 11.79 -2.09 -25.65
CA PRO A 138 12.78 -2.37 -26.69
C PRO A 138 13.16 -3.86 -26.72
#